data_AF-A0A9X6P659-F1
#
_entry.id   AF-A0A9X6P659-F1
#
_cell.length_a   1.000
_cell.length_b   1.000
_cell.length_c   1.000
_cell.angle_alpha   90.00
_cell.angle_beta   90.00
_cell.angle_gamma   90.00
#
_symmetry.space_group_name_H-M   'P 1'
#
loop_
_entity.id
_entity.type
_entity.pdbx_description
1 polymer ?
#
loop_
_entity_poly.entity_id
_entity_poly.type
_entity_poly.pdbx_seq_one_letter_code
_entity_poly.pdbx_strand_id
1 'polypeptide(L)'
;MDNQNNEMKVGIVELRIQVTGLQQTIEELKKRVTMLEGGLATKADITHVREIVKESVVIKKINDSKLVGVDCKVGVSLDGKVLAESIIEHASDSIQGRVIKGSEINETK
;
A
#
# COMPACT_ATOMS: atom_id res chain seq x y z
N MET A 1 -71.28 -17.53 8.26
CA MET A 1 -70.03 -18.31 8.03
C MET A 1 -69.36 -17.86 6.72
N ASP A 2 -70.12 -17.57 5.66
CA ASP A 2 -69.56 -17.19 4.35
C ASP A 2 -68.82 -15.84 4.32
N ASN A 3 -69.25 -14.85 5.12
CA ASN A 3 -68.61 -13.53 5.14
C ASN A 3 -67.15 -13.58 5.64
N GLN A 4 -66.88 -14.32 6.71
CA GLN A 4 -65.53 -14.50 7.26
C GLN A 4 -64.62 -15.25 6.29
N ASN A 5 -65.16 -16.24 5.55
CA ASN A 5 -64.42 -16.96 4.52
C ASN A 5 -64.03 -16.03 3.35
N ASN A 6 -64.89 -15.09 3.00
CA ASN A 6 -64.60 -14.10 1.95
C ASN A 6 -63.55 -13.08 2.41
N GLU A 7 -63.64 -12.56 3.63
CA GLU A 7 -62.60 -11.68 4.20
C GLU A 7 -61.24 -12.35 4.26
N MET A 8 -61.19 -13.62 4.70
CA MET A 8 -59.94 -14.39 4.75
C MET A 8 -59.32 -14.57 3.36
N LYS A 9 -60.13 -14.84 2.34
CA LYS A 9 -59.67 -14.93 0.94
C LYS A 9 -59.10 -13.61 0.44
N VAL A 10 -59.73 -12.49 0.75
CA VAL A 10 -59.22 -11.15 0.40
C VAL A 10 -57.88 -10.90 1.06
N GLY A 11 -57.76 -11.15 2.36
CA GLY A 11 -56.49 -10.99 3.08
C GLY A 11 -55.35 -11.85 2.52
N ILE A 12 -55.64 -13.09 2.10
CA ILE A 12 -54.65 -13.97 1.44
C ILE A 12 -54.17 -13.37 0.11
N VAL A 13 -55.08 -12.78 -0.68
CA VAL A 13 -54.72 -12.14 -1.95
C VAL A 13 -53.85 -10.91 -1.72
N GLU A 14 -54.21 -10.05 -0.76
CA GLU A 14 -53.42 -8.87 -0.41
C GLU A 14 -52.02 -9.25 0.08
N LEU A 15 -51.91 -10.25 0.96
CA LEU A 15 -50.62 -10.76 1.43
C LEU A 15 -49.78 -11.31 0.27
N ARG A 16 -50.39 -12.03 -0.68
CA ARG A 16 -49.68 -12.54 -1.86
C ARG A 16 -49.12 -11.42 -2.73
N ILE A 17 -49.89 -10.35 -2.92
CA ILE A 17 -49.44 -9.16 -3.67
C ILE A 17 -48.25 -8.50 -2.96
N GLN A 18 -48.34 -8.30 -1.64
CA GLN A 18 -47.26 -7.71 -0.85
C GLN A 18 -45.99 -8.57 -0.89
N VAL A 19 -46.11 -9.89 -0.70
CA VAL A 19 -44.99 -10.83 -0.77
C VAL A 19 -44.32 -10.79 -2.14
N THR A 20 -45.11 -10.73 -3.22
CA THR A 20 -44.58 -10.63 -4.58
C THR A 20 -43.80 -9.33 -4.79
N GLY A 21 -44.32 -8.19 -4.31
CA GLY A 21 -43.63 -6.90 -4.38
C GLY A 21 -42.33 -6.86 -3.57
N LEU A 22 -42.33 -7.47 -2.38
CA LEU A 22 -41.13 -7.60 -1.56
C LEU A 22 -40.06 -8.46 -2.25
N GLN A 23 -40.44 -9.58 -2.87
CA GLN A 23 -39.52 -10.41 -3.65
C GLN A 23 -38.86 -9.64 -4.80
N GLN A 24 -39.64 -8.84 -5.53
CA GLN A 24 -39.10 -7.99 -6.60
C GLN A 24 -38.09 -6.97 -6.07
N THR A 25 -38.40 -6.33 -4.94
CA THR A 25 -37.52 -5.33 -4.31
C THR A 25 -36.21 -5.97 -3.82
N ILE A 26 -36.27 -7.17 -3.25
CA ILE A 26 -35.10 -7.93 -2.79
C ILE A 26 -34.19 -8.29 -3.97
N GLU A 27 -34.75 -8.79 -5.07
CA GLU A 27 -33.96 -9.13 -6.26
C GLU A 27 -33.29 -7.91 -6.89
N GLU A 28 -33.96 -6.76 -6.90
CA GLU A 28 -33.36 -5.52 -7.37
C GLU A 28 -32.25 -5.02 -6.44
N LEU A 29 -32.47 -5.09 -5.12
CA LEU A 29 -31.46 -4.74 -4.14
C LEU A 29 -30.22 -5.63 -4.27
N LYS A 30 -30.40 -6.94 -4.43
CA LYS A 30 -29.32 -7.90 -4.64
C LYS A 30 -28.45 -7.53 -5.85
N LYS A 31 -29.08 -7.18 -6.99
CA LYS A 31 -28.36 -6.71 -8.18
C LYS A 31 -27.53 -5.45 -7.89
N ARG A 32 -28.10 -4.46 -7.20
CA ARG A 32 -27.39 -3.22 -6.84
C ARG A 32 -26.20 -3.49 -5.92
N VAL A 33 -26.36 -4.38 -4.93
CA VAL A 33 -25.27 -4.79 -4.03
C VAL A 33 -24.14 -5.45 -4.82
N THR A 34 -24.44 -6.40 -5.70
CA THR A 34 -23.41 -7.05 -6.53
C THR A 34 -22.66 -6.05 -7.42
N MET A 35 -23.35 -5.06 -7.99
CA MET A 35 -22.69 -3.99 -8.76
C MET A 35 -21.76 -3.14 -7.89
N LEU A 36 -22.18 -2.79 -6.67
CA LEU A 36 -21.37 -2.01 -5.73
C LEU A 36 -20.16 -2.78 -5.24
N GLU A 37 -20.30 -4.07 -4.95
CA GLU A 37 -19.20 -4.96 -4.57
C GLU A 37 -18.15 -5.03 -5.69
N GLY A 38 -18.59 -5.20 -6.94
CA GLY A 38 -17.70 -5.18 -8.12
C GLY A 38 -16.96 -3.84 -8.29
N GLY A 39 -17.67 -2.71 -8.14
CA GLY A 39 -17.07 -1.39 -8.18
C GLY A 39 -16.05 -1.16 -7.05
N LEU A 40 -16.35 -1.60 -5.83
CA LEU A 40 -15.45 -1.47 -4.68
C LEU A 40 -14.16 -2.28 -4.85
N ALA A 41 -14.24 -3.48 -5.43
CA ALA A 41 -13.07 -4.30 -5.74
C ALA A 41 -12.07 -3.52 -6.62
N THR A 42 -12.54 -2.86 -7.69
CA THR A 42 -11.67 -2.05 -8.55
C THR A 42 -11.04 -0.83 -7.85
N LYS A 43 -11.70 -0.30 -6.81
CA LYS A 43 -11.14 0.80 -6.01
C LYS A 43 -10.02 0.31 -5.07
N ALA A 44 -10.12 -0.92 -4.58
CA ALA A 44 -9.02 -1.54 -3.84
C ALA A 44 -7.78 -1.69 -4.73
N ASP A 45 -7.94 -2.00 -6.01
CA ASP A 45 -6.83 -2.06 -6.98
C ASP A 45 -6.14 -0.70 -7.18
N ILE A 46 -6.88 0.41 -7.12
CA ILE A 46 -6.32 1.78 -7.18
C ILE A 46 -5.34 2.03 -6.02
N THR A 47 -5.54 1.41 -4.85
CA THR A 47 -4.59 1.54 -3.72
C THR A 47 -3.24 0.91 -4.08
N HIS A 48 -3.24 -0.27 -4.69
CA HIS A 48 -2.02 -0.92 -5.19
C HIS A 48 -1.32 -0.06 -6.25
N VAL A 49 -2.07 0.51 -7.21
CA VAL A 49 -1.51 1.43 -8.21
C VAL A 49 -0.85 2.64 -7.55
N ARG A 50 -1.45 3.18 -6.48
CA ARG A 50 -0.88 4.31 -5.73
C ARG A 50 0.45 3.96 -5.07
N GLU A 51 0.57 2.75 -4.52
CA GLU A 51 1.82 2.24 -3.95
C GLU A 51 2.89 2.08 -5.03
N ILE A 52 2.54 1.46 -6.16
CA ILE A 52 3.43 1.33 -7.33
C ILE A 52 3.94 2.70 -7.79
N VAL A 53 3.08 3.72 -7.84
CA VAL A 53 3.48 5.09 -8.22
C VAL A 53 4.46 5.68 -7.19
N LYS A 54 4.25 5.46 -5.89
CA LYS A 54 5.19 5.93 -4.85
C LYS A 54 6.56 5.28 -5.00
N GLU A 55 6.60 3.96 -5.18
CA GLU A 55 7.86 3.22 -5.39
C GLU A 55 8.56 3.68 -6.66
N SER A 56 7.81 3.90 -7.74
CA SER A 56 8.34 4.41 -9.01
C SER A 56 8.98 5.80 -8.86
N VAL A 57 8.42 6.69 -8.03
CA VAL A 57 9.02 8.00 -7.72
C VAL A 57 10.35 7.83 -6.96
N VAL A 58 10.42 6.89 -6.02
CA VAL A 58 11.68 6.59 -5.30
C VAL A 58 12.74 6.06 -6.25
N ILE A 59 12.40 5.09 -7.10
CA ILE A 59 13.31 4.53 -8.11
C ILE A 59 13.82 5.63 -9.06
N LYS A 60 12.92 6.48 -9.55
CA LYS A 60 13.32 7.60 -10.40
C LYS A 60 14.32 8.52 -9.69
N LYS A 61 14.07 8.89 -8.43
CA LYS A 61 15.01 9.70 -7.64
C LYS A 61 16.38 9.03 -7.47
N ILE A 62 16.42 7.72 -7.30
CA ILE A 62 17.68 6.96 -7.22
C ILE A 62 18.41 7.00 -8.57
N ASN A 63 17.70 6.76 -9.68
CA ASN A 63 18.28 6.78 -11.02
C ASN A 63 18.77 8.16 -11.43
N ASP A 64 18.04 9.21 -11.04
CA ASP A 64 18.41 10.60 -11.29
C ASP A 64 19.48 11.10 -10.28
N SER A 65 19.74 10.36 -9.20
CA SER A 65 20.75 10.75 -8.21
C SER A 65 22.15 10.58 -8.78
N LYS A 66 23.03 11.53 -8.45
CA LYS A 66 24.44 11.44 -8.81
C LYS A 66 25.03 10.20 -8.14
N LEU A 67 25.54 9.27 -8.94
CA LEU A 67 26.33 8.16 -8.41
C LEU A 67 27.53 8.74 -7.67
N VAL A 68 27.57 8.53 -6.36
CA VAL A 68 28.75 8.81 -5.55
C VAL A 68 29.64 7.60 -5.70
N GLY A 69 30.61 7.69 -6.61
CA GLY A 69 31.73 6.74 -6.64
C GLY A 69 32.48 6.87 -5.33
N VAL A 70 32.51 5.80 -4.54
CA VAL A 70 33.30 5.73 -3.32
C VAL A 70 34.61 5.04 -3.68
N ASP A 71 35.70 5.77 -3.69
CA ASP A 71 37.02 5.18 -3.83
C ASP A 71 37.37 4.47 -2.52
N CYS A 72 37.33 3.14 -2.56
CA CYS A 72 37.74 2.29 -1.44
C CYS A 72 39.17 1.82 -1.70
N LYS A 73 40.09 2.17 -0.80
CA LYS A 73 41.44 1.60 -0.80
C LYS A 73 41.43 0.36 0.08
N VAL A 74 41.78 -0.77 -0.52
CA VAL A 74 41.88 -2.05 0.18
C VAL A 74 43.35 -2.41 0.32
N GLY A 75 43.84 -2.48 1.55
CA GLY A 75 45.16 -2.97 1.89
C GLY A 75 45.11 -4.42 2.38
N VAL A 76 45.97 -5.28 1.83
CA VAL A 76 46.13 -6.67 2.28
C VAL A 76 47.54 -6.81 2.84
N SER A 77 47.66 -7.15 4.11
CA SER A 77 48.95 -7.40 4.75
C SER A 77 49.33 -8.89 4.71
N LEU A 78 50.62 -9.17 4.78
CA LEU A 78 51.18 -10.53 4.70
C LEU A 78 50.78 -11.44 5.87
N ASP A 79 50.25 -10.87 6.95
CA ASP A 79 49.65 -11.58 8.09
C ASP A 79 48.17 -11.94 7.85
N GLY A 80 47.64 -11.68 6.65
CA GLY A 80 46.29 -12.07 6.25
C GLY A 80 45.18 -11.12 6.70
N LYS A 81 45.52 -9.96 7.27
CA LYS A 81 44.54 -8.94 7.64
C LYS A 81 44.20 -8.05 6.44
N VAL A 82 42.92 -7.70 6.33
CA VAL A 82 42.41 -6.81 5.29
C VAL A 82 41.90 -5.55 5.98
N LEU A 83 42.42 -4.39 5.58
CA LEU A 83 41.98 -3.08 6.01
C LEU A 83 41.36 -2.35 4.82
N ALA A 84 40.12 -1.89 4.99
CA ALA A 84 39.41 -1.10 3.99
C ALA A 84 39.25 0.33 4.51
N GLU A 85 39.76 1.30 3.76
CA GLU A 85 39.63 2.73 4.06
C GLU A 85 38.76 3.38 2.97
N SER A 86 37.66 4.01 3.39
CA SER A 86 36.71 4.69 2.51
C SER A 86 36.84 6.19 2.68
N ILE A 87 37.19 6.91 1.60
CA ILE A 87 37.33 8.38 1.60
C ILE A 87 36.10 8.97 0.90
N ILE A 88 35.24 9.67 1.64
CA ILE A 88 34.12 10.42 1.07
C ILE A 88 34.55 11.88 0.92
N GLU A 89 34.72 12.34 -0.32
CA GLU A 89 35.10 13.72 -0.63
C GLU A 89 33.84 14.61 -0.66
N HIS A 90 33.66 15.45 0.37
CA HIS A 90 32.56 16.42 0.44
C HIS A 90 33.00 17.78 -0.12
N ALA A 91 32.42 18.20 -1.26
CA ALA A 91 32.51 19.59 -1.72
C ALA A 91 31.79 20.49 -0.70
N SER A 92 32.57 21.16 0.13
CA SER A 92 32.10 21.83 1.34
C SER A 92 31.77 23.30 1.05
N ASP A 93 30.52 23.58 0.66
CA ASP A 93 30.04 24.96 0.62
C ASP A 93 29.39 25.40 1.95
N SER A 94 29.38 24.55 3.01
CA SER A 94 28.76 24.93 4.29
C SER A 94 29.24 24.24 5.57
N ILE A 95 30.35 23.48 5.56
CA ILE A 95 30.88 22.92 6.82
C ILE A 95 31.74 23.97 7.52
N GLN A 96 31.10 24.87 8.25
CA GLN A 96 31.77 25.72 9.22
C GLN A 96 32.44 24.80 10.28
N GLY A 97 33.76 24.73 10.22
CA GLY A 97 34.57 23.73 10.91
C GLY A 97 34.26 23.58 12.39
N ARG A 98 33.88 22.35 12.78
CA ARG A 98 34.10 21.85 14.13
C ARG A 98 34.86 20.54 14.01
N VAL A 99 36.15 20.58 14.35
CA VAL A 99 37.02 19.41 14.45
C VAL A 99 36.41 18.47 15.50
N ILE A 100 35.82 17.34 15.08
CA ILE A 100 35.55 16.23 15.98
C ILE A 100 36.81 15.37 15.95
N LYS A 101 37.56 15.46 17.05
CA LYS A 101 38.76 14.67 17.33
C LYS A 101 38.40 13.17 17.23
N GLY A 102 39.28 12.40 16.58
CA GLY A 102 39.04 11.04 16.07
C GLY A 102 38.23 10.11 16.97
N SER A 103 37.27 9.42 16.37
CA SER A 103 36.61 8.27 16.98
C SER A 103 37.29 7.02 16.43
N GLU A 104 38.08 6.35 17.28
CA GLU A 104 38.48 4.96 17.06
C GLU A 104 37.21 4.09 17.08
N ILE A 105 36.99 3.32 16.00
CA ILE A 105 35.90 2.36 15.90
C ILE A 105 36.49 1.02 16.35
N ASN A 106 36.25 0.67 17.60
CA ASN A 106 36.77 -0.55 18.18
C ASN A 106 35.84 -1.70 17.75
N GLU A 107 36.34 -2.62 16.93
CA GLU A 107 35.63 -3.87 16.64
C GLU A 107 35.52 -4.71 17.92
N THR A 108 34.27 -4.98 18.32
CA THR A 108 33.96 -5.87 19.45
C THR A 108 34.23 -7.32 19.05
N LYS A 109 34.96 -8.05 19.90
CA LYS A 109 35.29 -9.47 19.74
C LYS A 109 34.22 -10.38 20.35
#